data_AF-A0A1Q2MAQ4-F1
#
_entry.id   AF-A0A1Q2MAQ4-F1
#
_cell.length_a   1.000
_cell.length_b   1.000
_cell.length_c   1.000
_cell.angle_alpha   90.00
_cell.angle_beta   90.00
_cell.angle_gamma   90.00
#
_symmetry.space_group_name_H-M   'P 1'
#
loop_
_entity.id
_entity.type
_entity.pdbx_description
1 polymer ?
#
loop_
_entity_poly.entity_id
_entity_poly.type
_entity_poly.pdbx_seq_one_letter_code
_entity_poly.pdbx_strand_id
1 'polypeptide(L)'
;MNSLPETFGILNYPEIGSEDWRYTFAASQVRGMETSSLPASVLNDMANARDFKSAAELLSGTHYQVSSGINNLKELEDVLIARRDYVRGTFEKLCVDNNLSLYCRTLTDFTNLRLVLRRIVNDKPAGSDYAPGGNISAENFEPIFEQEDFFELPEHVKLAAENAILAYYEEKDIRRIDNVIDKAIAQYQIDLALKINSVFLMSLTRLKTDLDNIRTLLRQKAAETLDEKLFIENGFVDSDLFKHALDLGEEQFASVFMPTPYERLVEKGVEYYSKHDSFNLLEALCEKHIGAFLEQALLVTAGEQPLIAWLWKQQQEIRYVRMILTAKRNMLDSGTILERLGNKND
;
A
#
# COMPACT_ATOMS: atom_id res chain seq x y z
N MET A 1 -14.26 -12.30 26.77
CA MET A 1 -13.60 -13.59 26.50
C MET A 1 -14.43 -14.33 25.46
N ASN A 2 -14.00 -14.27 24.20
CA ASN A 2 -14.40 -15.18 23.13
C ASN A 2 -13.21 -15.24 22.18
N SER A 3 -12.24 -16.07 22.54
CA SER A 3 -11.16 -16.47 21.64
C SER A 3 -11.76 -17.39 20.58
N LEU A 4 -11.87 -16.88 19.35
CA LEU A 4 -12.20 -17.71 18.19
C LEU A 4 -11.09 -18.75 18.00
N PRO A 5 -11.43 -20.00 17.63
CA PRO A 5 -10.43 -21.05 17.44
C PRO A 5 -9.53 -20.74 16.24
N GLU A 6 -8.22 -20.92 16.45
CA GLU A 6 -7.10 -20.61 15.54
C GLU A 6 -7.16 -21.32 14.16
N THR A 7 -8.14 -22.19 13.92
CA THR A 7 -8.26 -23.00 12.70
C THR A 7 -9.06 -22.35 11.56
N PHE A 8 -9.75 -21.23 11.79
CA PHE A 8 -10.51 -20.53 10.72
C PHE A 8 -9.67 -19.55 9.87
N GLY A 9 -8.45 -19.22 10.28
CA GLY A 9 -7.61 -18.26 9.56
C GLY A 9 -7.05 -18.77 8.23
N ILE A 10 -6.84 -20.08 8.10
CA ILE A 10 -6.13 -20.67 6.95
C ILE A 10 -7.03 -20.76 5.69
N LEU A 11 -8.36 -20.81 5.85
CA LEU A 11 -9.30 -20.98 4.73
C LEU A 11 -9.61 -19.70 3.94
N ASN A 12 -9.30 -18.53 4.48
CA ASN A 12 -9.68 -17.24 3.87
C ASN A 12 -8.51 -16.53 3.17
N TYR A 13 -7.31 -17.09 3.23
CA TYR A 13 -6.12 -16.49 2.66
C TYR A 13 -5.42 -17.45 1.71
N PRO A 14 -4.81 -16.94 0.62
CA PRO A 14 -4.10 -17.76 -0.33
C PRO A 14 -2.81 -18.35 0.25
N GLU A 15 -2.22 -19.31 -0.48
CA GLU A 15 -1.00 -19.99 -0.07
C GLU A 15 0.19 -19.02 0.08
N ILE A 16 1.05 -19.30 1.07
CA ILE A 16 2.26 -18.52 1.39
C ILE A 16 3.55 -19.15 0.87
N GLY A 17 3.46 -20.29 0.17
CA GLY A 17 4.63 -21.01 -0.36
C GLY A 17 5.44 -21.78 0.70
N SER A 18 6.51 -22.44 0.23
CA SER A 18 7.44 -23.21 1.07
C SER A 18 8.54 -22.35 1.68
N GLU A 19 9.29 -22.93 2.62
CA GLU A 19 10.47 -22.30 3.20
C GLU A 19 11.61 -22.16 2.18
N ASP A 20 12.39 -21.07 2.31
CA ASP A 20 13.68 -20.89 1.66
C ASP A 20 14.76 -20.63 2.73
N TRP A 21 15.56 -21.67 2.97
CA TRP A 21 16.61 -21.68 3.99
C TRP A 21 17.77 -20.72 3.71
N ARG A 22 17.88 -20.14 2.50
CA ARG A 22 18.84 -19.05 2.25
C ARG A 22 18.52 -17.80 3.09
N TYR A 23 17.26 -17.62 3.47
CA TYR A 23 16.79 -16.49 4.26
C TYR A 23 16.84 -16.72 5.77
N THR A 24 17.40 -17.83 6.30
CA THR A 24 17.38 -18.10 7.75
C THR A 24 17.96 -16.96 8.60
N PHE A 25 19.09 -16.38 8.18
CA PHE A 25 19.67 -15.23 8.87
C PHE A 25 18.76 -13.99 8.78
N ALA A 26 18.25 -13.68 7.58
CA ALA A 26 17.35 -12.55 7.35
C ALA A 26 16.07 -12.67 8.19
N ALA A 27 15.43 -13.83 8.16
CA ALA A 27 14.22 -14.14 8.93
C ALA A 27 14.45 -14.00 10.45
N SER A 28 15.58 -14.50 10.95
CA SER A 28 15.95 -14.37 12.37
C SER A 28 16.15 -12.90 12.78
N GLN A 29 16.84 -12.12 11.93
CA GLN A 29 17.11 -10.70 12.19
C GLN A 29 15.83 -9.88 12.22
N VAL A 30 14.95 -10.03 11.22
CA VAL A 30 13.71 -9.25 11.18
C VAL A 30 12.78 -9.59 12.34
N ARG A 31 12.68 -10.86 12.74
CA ARG A 31 11.90 -11.27 13.93
C ARG A 31 12.43 -10.62 15.21
N GLY A 32 13.76 -10.54 15.35
CA GLY A 32 14.37 -9.78 16.45
C GLY A 32 13.98 -8.31 16.41
N MET A 33 14.01 -7.68 15.22
CA MET A 33 13.65 -6.28 15.04
C MET A 33 12.15 -6.01 15.25
N GLU A 34 11.27 -6.96 14.97
CA GLU A 34 9.82 -6.82 15.18
C GLU A 34 9.47 -6.49 16.64
N THR A 35 10.27 -6.94 17.60
CA THR A 35 10.10 -6.62 19.04
C THR A 35 10.19 -5.13 19.36
N SER A 36 10.80 -4.34 18.46
CA SER A 36 10.97 -2.88 18.60
C SER A 36 9.92 -2.06 17.85
N SER A 37 8.95 -2.72 17.21
CA SER A 37 7.86 -2.05 16.50
C SER A 37 6.96 -1.32 17.48
N LEU A 38 6.35 -0.21 17.04
CA LEU A 38 5.39 0.52 17.85
C LEU A 38 4.14 -0.34 18.10
N PRO A 39 3.78 -0.57 19.37
CA PRO A 39 2.54 -1.29 19.66
C PRO A 39 1.33 -0.42 19.30
N ALA A 40 0.23 -1.07 18.93
CA ALA A 40 -1.02 -0.39 18.56
C ALA A 40 -1.55 0.55 19.66
N SER A 41 -1.27 0.26 20.93
CA SER A 41 -1.59 1.13 22.06
C SER A 41 -0.92 2.50 21.95
N VAL A 42 0.36 2.56 21.53
CA VAL A 42 1.08 3.83 21.36
C VAL A 42 0.45 4.65 20.24
N LEU A 43 0.08 4.03 19.10
CA LEU A 43 -0.63 4.74 18.02
C LEU A 43 -1.99 5.29 18.50
N ASN A 44 -2.72 4.53 19.30
CA ASN A 44 -3.99 4.98 19.89
C ASN A 44 -3.79 6.12 20.89
N ASP A 45 -2.75 6.06 21.73
CA ASP A 45 -2.41 7.11 22.67
C ASP A 45 -2.01 8.40 21.94
N MET A 46 -1.23 8.29 20.85
CA MET A 46 -0.91 9.41 19.96
C MET A 46 -2.17 10.01 19.31
N ALA A 47 -3.08 9.16 18.83
CA ALA A 47 -4.35 9.60 18.27
C ALA A 47 -5.24 10.30 19.30
N ASN A 48 -5.12 9.97 20.58
CA ASN A 48 -5.86 10.60 21.69
C ASN A 48 -5.14 11.78 22.34
N ALA A 49 -3.87 12.03 21.99
CA ALA A 49 -3.10 13.13 22.55
C ALA A 49 -3.74 14.49 22.27
N ARG A 50 -3.52 15.45 23.18
CA ARG A 50 -4.14 16.78 23.13
C ARG A 50 -3.76 17.57 21.88
N ASP A 51 -2.49 17.53 21.51
CA ASP A 51 -1.94 18.28 20.40
C ASP A 51 -0.76 17.55 19.74
N PHE A 52 -0.25 18.13 18.66
CA PHE A 52 0.90 17.62 17.92
C PHE A 52 2.12 17.34 18.82
N LYS A 53 2.41 18.23 19.77
CA LYS A 53 3.62 18.12 20.59
C LYS A 53 3.48 16.95 21.57
N SER A 54 2.33 16.85 22.25
CA SER A 54 2.04 15.70 23.12
C SER A 54 2.06 14.37 22.36
N ALA A 55 1.55 14.34 21.11
CA ALA A 55 1.61 13.15 20.28
C ALA A 55 3.05 12.78 19.87
N ALA A 56 3.87 13.77 19.48
CA ALA A 56 5.26 13.56 19.10
C ALA A 56 6.14 13.12 20.29
N GLU A 57 5.85 13.62 21.50
CA GLU A 57 6.55 13.23 22.72
C GLU A 57 6.44 11.73 23.02
N LEU A 58 5.34 11.06 22.62
CA LEU A 58 5.17 9.61 22.78
C LEU A 58 6.11 8.78 21.89
N LEU A 59 6.72 9.39 20.87
CA LEU A 59 7.76 8.75 20.06
C LEU A 59 9.14 8.86 20.72
N SER A 60 9.28 9.66 21.77
CA SER A 60 10.53 9.78 22.53
C SER A 60 10.84 8.43 23.18
N GLY A 61 12.05 7.89 22.96
CA GLY A 61 12.43 6.57 23.47
C GLY A 61 12.00 5.40 22.58
N THR A 62 11.37 5.67 21.44
CA THR A 62 11.14 4.67 20.38
C THR A 62 12.27 4.73 19.35
N HIS A 63 12.23 3.86 18.35
CA HIS A 63 13.20 3.85 17.26
C HIS A 63 13.14 5.08 16.32
N TYR A 64 12.13 5.95 16.48
CA TYR A 64 12.08 7.25 15.80
C TYR A 64 13.02 8.29 16.43
N GLN A 65 13.51 8.05 17.66
CA GLN A 65 14.48 8.91 18.37
C GLN A 65 14.11 10.41 18.31
N VAL A 66 12.81 10.71 18.39
CA VAL A 66 12.30 12.08 18.35
C VAL A 66 12.91 12.86 19.52
N SER A 67 13.67 13.90 19.20
CA SER A 67 14.25 14.79 20.21
C SER A 67 13.14 15.56 20.92
N SER A 68 13.31 15.76 22.23
CA SER A 68 12.42 16.59 23.02
C SER A 68 12.37 18.01 22.43
N GLY A 69 11.25 18.37 21.80
CA GLY A 69 11.05 19.70 21.21
C GLY A 69 10.85 19.77 19.70
N ILE A 70 10.55 18.66 19.00
CA ILE A 70 10.04 18.75 17.62
C ILE A 70 8.84 19.68 17.59
N ASN A 71 8.97 20.81 16.88
CA ASN A 71 7.96 21.88 16.87
C ASN A 71 7.42 22.18 15.47
N ASN A 72 8.00 21.58 14.42
CA ASN A 72 7.58 21.80 13.05
C ASN A 72 7.51 20.51 12.23
N LEU A 73 6.77 20.58 11.11
CA LEU A 73 6.56 19.45 10.21
C LEU A 73 7.83 19.01 9.48
N LYS A 74 8.79 19.93 9.28
CA LYS A 74 10.02 19.62 8.56
C LYS A 74 10.90 18.65 9.35
N GLU A 75 11.12 18.94 10.64
CA GLU A 75 11.86 18.05 11.55
C GLU A 75 11.20 16.68 11.67
N LEU A 76 9.86 16.62 11.68
CA LEU A 76 9.13 15.37 11.62
C LEU A 76 9.42 14.60 10.33
N GLU A 77 9.30 15.26 9.17
CA GLU A 77 9.56 14.61 7.89
C GLU A 77 11.00 14.09 7.80
N ASP A 78 11.98 14.83 8.31
CA ASP A 78 13.38 14.38 8.35
C ASP A 78 13.54 13.08 9.17
N VAL A 79 12.86 12.97 10.32
CA VAL A 79 12.84 11.75 11.15
C VAL A 79 12.18 10.59 10.42
N LEU A 80 11.04 10.82 9.75
CA LEU A 80 10.32 9.79 9.01
C LEU A 80 11.11 9.32 7.78
N ILE A 81 11.79 10.23 7.09
CA ILE A 81 12.69 9.91 5.98
C ILE A 81 13.86 9.06 6.49
N ALA A 82 14.54 9.47 7.56
CA ALA A 82 15.63 8.71 8.15
C ALA A 82 15.18 7.30 8.57
N ARG A 83 13.99 7.17 9.16
CA ARG A 83 13.43 5.85 9.51
C ARG A 83 13.14 5.01 8.27
N ARG A 84 12.52 5.60 7.24
CA ARG A 84 12.25 4.91 5.96
C ARG A 84 13.55 4.42 5.32
N ASP A 85 14.60 5.23 5.32
CA ASP A 85 15.88 4.91 4.72
C ASP A 85 16.61 3.82 5.50
N TYR A 86 16.54 3.84 6.84
CA TYR A 86 17.01 2.73 7.68
C TYR A 86 16.29 1.42 7.36
N VAL A 87 14.96 1.43 7.27
CA VAL A 87 14.15 0.24 6.99
C VAL A 87 14.49 -0.33 5.62
N ARG A 88 14.53 0.52 4.58
CA ARG A 88 14.90 0.11 3.23
C ARG A 88 16.33 -0.41 3.17
N GLY A 89 17.29 0.32 3.73
CA GLY A 89 18.69 -0.10 3.76
C GLY A 89 18.90 -1.42 4.51
N THR A 90 18.11 -1.70 5.55
CA THR A 90 18.13 -2.98 6.25
C THR A 90 17.55 -4.09 5.39
N PHE A 91 16.41 -3.85 4.74
CA PHE A 91 15.83 -4.80 3.79
C PHE A 91 16.84 -5.18 2.69
N GLU A 92 17.47 -4.19 2.05
CA GLU A 92 18.47 -4.41 0.99
C GLU A 92 19.68 -5.23 1.47
N LYS A 93 20.13 -5.03 2.71
CA LYS A 93 21.24 -5.81 3.29
C LYS A 93 20.86 -7.27 3.59
N LEU A 94 19.59 -7.52 3.90
CA LEU A 94 19.07 -8.85 4.25
C LEU A 94 18.50 -9.59 3.05
N CYS A 95 18.20 -8.88 1.97
CA CYS A 95 17.65 -9.44 0.74
C CYS A 95 18.71 -10.30 0.03
N VAL A 96 18.38 -11.56 -0.24
CA VAL A 96 19.28 -12.50 -0.93
C VAL A 96 19.09 -12.44 -2.44
N ASP A 97 17.86 -12.21 -2.91
CA ASP A 97 17.50 -12.18 -4.33
C ASP A 97 17.35 -10.74 -4.85
N ASN A 98 18.16 -10.36 -5.84
CA ASN A 98 18.08 -9.04 -6.47
C ASN A 98 16.72 -8.74 -7.10
N ASN A 99 16.00 -9.75 -7.61
CA ASN A 99 14.66 -9.58 -8.15
C ASN A 99 13.64 -9.23 -7.05
N LEU A 100 13.86 -9.70 -5.82
CA LEU A 100 13.03 -9.31 -4.67
C LEU A 100 13.26 -7.84 -4.31
N SER A 101 14.51 -7.36 -4.35
CA SER A 101 14.80 -5.93 -4.22
C SER A 101 14.14 -5.11 -5.32
N LEU A 102 14.23 -5.56 -6.58
CA LEU A 102 13.57 -4.94 -7.72
C LEU A 102 12.04 -4.85 -7.52
N TYR A 103 11.41 -5.94 -7.08
CA TYR A 103 9.97 -6.01 -6.76
C TYR A 103 9.54 -4.93 -5.77
N CYS A 104 10.33 -4.69 -4.73
CA CYS A 104 10.03 -3.68 -3.73
C CYS A 104 10.32 -2.24 -4.21
N ARG A 105 11.44 -2.03 -4.93
CA ARG A 105 11.86 -0.69 -5.38
C ARG A 105 10.98 -0.12 -6.48
N THR A 106 10.49 -0.97 -7.38
CA THR A 106 9.69 -0.53 -8.54
C THR A 106 8.42 0.23 -8.16
N LEU A 107 7.84 -0.02 -6.98
CA LEU A 107 6.72 0.79 -6.48
C LEU A 107 7.08 2.28 -6.33
N THR A 108 8.33 2.59 -5.97
CA THR A 108 8.80 3.98 -5.88
C THR A 108 8.92 4.59 -7.28
N ASP A 109 9.46 3.85 -8.25
CA ASP A 109 9.59 4.31 -9.64
C ASP A 109 8.22 4.65 -10.24
N PHE A 110 7.23 3.77 -10.09
CA PHE A 110 5.87 4.04 -10.58
C PHE A 110 5.16 5.17 -9.83
N THR A 111 5.46 5.36 -8.54
CA THR A 111 4.92 6.50 -7.79
C THR A 111 5.48 7.82 -8.32
N ASN A 112 6.78 7.87 -8.60
CA ASN A 112 7.42 9.04 -9.21
C ASN A 112 6.93 9.25 -10.65
N LEU A 113 6.76 8.17 -11.42
CA LEU A 113 6.17 8.22 -12.77
C LEU A 113 4.76 8.83 -12.74
N ARG A 114 3.91 8.37 -11.81
CA ARG A 114 2.55 8.93 -11.63
C ARG A 114 2.60 10.42 -11.34
N LEU A 115 3.51 10.85 -10.47
CA LEU A 115 3.67 12.26 -10.09
C LEU A 115 4.07 13.12 -11.30
N VAL A 116 5.10 12.72 -12.05
CA VAL A 116 5.59 13.51 -13.19
C VAL A 116 4.57 13.59 -14.31
N LEU A 117 3.92 12.48 -14.66
CA LEU A 117 2.90 12.48 -15.71
C LEU A 117 1.72 13.37 -15.34
N ARG A 118 1.23 13.28 -14.09
CA ARG A 118 0.17 14.18 -13.60
C ARG A 118 0.58 15.65 -13.64
N ARG A 119 1.86 16.00 -13.49
CA ARG A 119 2.33 17.39 -13.61
C ARG A 119 2.30 17.87 -15.05
N ILE A 120 2.87 17.08 -15.96
CA ILE A 120 2.95 17.40 -17.39
C ILE A 120 1.57 17.64 -17.96
N VAL A 121 0.61 16.74 -17.71
CA VAL A 121 -0.76 16.87 -18.26
C VAL A 121 -1.58 18.01 -17.63
N ASN A 122 -1.10 18.59 -16.53
CA ASN A 122 -1.70 19.76 -15.89
C ASN A 122 -0.87 21.03 -16.14
N ASP A 123 -0.02 21.03 -17.17
CA ASP A 123 0.85 22.16 -17.55
C ASP A 123 1.74 22.66 -16.39
N LYS A 124 2.21 21.74 -15.54
CA LYS A 124 3.15 22.01 -14.44
C LYS A 124 4.54 21.47 -14.80
N PRO A 125 5.61 22.14 -14.33
CA PRO A 125 6.96 21.62 -14.50
C PRO A 125 7.11 20.25 -13.84
N ALA A 126 8.01 19.42 -14.36
CA ALA A 126 8.29 18.09 -13.81
C ALA A 126 8.69 18.18 -12.33
N GLY A 127 9.54 19.14 -11.96
CA GLY A 127 9.95 19.43 -10.58
C GLY A 127 10.93 18.40 -10.02
N SER A 128 11.34 18.54 -8.75
CA SER A 128 12.48 17.79 -8.20
C SER A 128 12.21 17.00 -6.90
N ASP A 129 10.96 16.96 -6.44
CA ASP A 129 10.52 16.36 -5.16
C ASP A 129 10.14 14.87 -5.29
N TYR A 130 10.87 14.13 -6.13
CA TYR A 130 10.68 12.70 -6.32
C TYR A 130 11.20 11.88 -5.13
N ALA A 131 10.52 10.76 -4.85
CA ALA A 131 10.93 9.87 -3.77
C ALA A 131 12.20 9.09 -4.16
N PRO A 132 13.26 9.09 -3.33
CA PRO A 132 14.43 8.25 -3.55
C PRO A 132 14.12 6.77 -3.22
N GLY A 133 15.03 5.88 -3.60
CA GLY A 133 14.93 4.44 -3.30
C GLY A 133 14.12 3.62 -4.30
N GLY A 134 13.92 4.16 -5.51
CA GLY A 134 13.54 3.39 -6.69
C GLY A 134 14.74 2.74 -7.38
N ASN A 135 14.52 2.18 -8.56
CA ASN A 135 15.59 1.70 -9.45
C ASN A 135 16.11 2.83 -10.35
N ILE A 136 15.32 3.89 -10.52
CA ILE A 136 15.72 5.13 -11.18
C ILE A 136 16.11 6.14 -10.11
N SER A 137 17.21 6.88 -10.33
CA SER A 137 17.58 7.98 -9.44
C SER A 137 16.50 9.06 -9.45
N ALA A 138 16.11 9.55 -8.27
CA ALA A 138 15.11 10.61 -8.15
C ALA A 138 15.48 11.87 -8.96
N GLU A 139 16.77 12.19 -9.03
CA GLU A 139 17.32 13.34 -9.76
C GLU A 139 17.19 13.19 -11.29
N ASN A 140 17.01 11.97 -11.80
CA ASN A 140 16.90 11.73 -13.24
C ASN A 140 15.48 11.93 -13.77
N PHE A 141 14.45 11.93 -12.91
CA PHE A 141 13.07 12.06 -13.38
C PHE A 141 12.79 13.42 -14.04
N GLU A 142 13.28 14.53 -13.48
CA GLU A 142 13.08 15.85 -14.08
C GLU A 142 13.67 15.94 -15.50
N PRO A 143 14.98 15.69 -15.72
CA PRO A 143 15.58 15.83 -17.05
C PRO A 143 15.02 14.82 -18.07
N ILE A 144 14.73 13.58 -17.68
CA ILE A 144 14.14 12.56 -18.58
C ILE A 144 12.82 13.06 -19.18
N PHE A 145 11.95 13.65 -18.35
CA PHE A 145 10.62 14.06 -18.77
C PHE A 145 10.57 15.46 -19.38
N GLU A 146 11.47 16.37 -19.01
CA GLU A 146 11.60 17.67 -19.68
C GLU A 146 12.19 17.55 -21.09
N GLN A 147 13.09 16.60 -21.31
CA GLN A 147 13.74 16.36 -22.61
C GLN A 147 12.99 15.35 -23.46
N GLU A 148 11.93 14.73 -22.93
CA GLU A 148 11.21 13.61 -23.54
C GLU A 148 12.13 12.45 -23.96
N ASP A 149 13.24 12.25 -23.22
CA ASP A 149 14.21 11.18 -23.48
C ASP A 149 13.98 9.98 -22.55
N PHE A 150 13.10 9.09 -22.98
CA PHE A 150 12.76 7.88 -22.23
C PHE A 150 13.77 6.73 -22.41
N PHE A 151 14.90 6.94 -23.10
CA PHE A 151 15.88 5.87 -23.34
C PHE A 151 16.52 5.35 -22.04
N GLU A 152 16.70 6.22 -21.05
CA GLU A 152 17.28 5.86 -19.75
C GLU A 152 16.29 5.14 -18.81
N LEU A 153 14.99 5.10 -19.16
CA LEU A 153 13.99 4.42 -18.34
C LEU A 153 14.07 2.90 -18.53
N PRO A 154 13.96 2.11 -17.45
CA PRO A 154 13.70 0.67 -17.56
C PRO A 154 12.46 0.40 -18.41
N GLU A 155 12.51 -0.64 -19.23
CA GLU A 155 11.48 -0.94 -20.24
C GLU A 155 10.04 -0.94 -19.68
N HIS A 156 9.82 -1.52 -18.51
CA HIS A 156 8.51 -1.57 -17.86
C HIS A 156 7.97 -0.18 -17.44
N VAL A 157 8.86 0.74 -17.05
CA VAL A 157 8.51 2.13 -16.70
C VAL A 157 8.26 2.94 -17.97
N LYS A 158 9.11 2.75 -18.98
CA LYS A 158 8.96 3.39 -20.29
C LYS A 158 7.62 3.04 -20.95
N LEU A 159 7.32 1.75 -21.08
CA LEU A 159 6.05 1.28 -21.66
C LEU A 159 4.85 1.82 -20.89
N ALA A 160 4.92 1.86 -19.56
CA ALA A 160 3.85 2.44 -18.75
C ALA A 160 3.70 3.95 -18.98
N ALA A 161 4.81 4.69 -19.14
CA ALA A 161 4.79 6.11 -19.45
C ALA A 161 4.12 6.38 -20.79
N GLU A 162 4.56 5.68 -21.85
CA GLU A 162 4.02 5.81 -23.20
C GLU A 162 2.53 5.47 -23.24
N ASN A 163 2.12 4.34 -22.65
CA ASN A 163 0.72 3.92 -22.60
C ASN A 163 -0.15 4.89 -21.79
N ALA A 164 0.37 5.43 -20.67
CA ALA A 164 -0.38 6.37 -19.84
C ALA A 164 -0.58 7.72 -20.55
N ILE A 165 0.44 8.19 -21.26
CA ILE A 165 0.38 9.40 -22.10
C ILE A 165 -0.67 9.19 -23.21
N LEU A 166 -0.60 8.07 -23.94
CA LEU A 166 -1.56 7.75 -25.00
C LEU A 166 -3.00 7.72 -24.46
N ALA A 167 -3.24 7.00 -23.36
CA ALA A 167 -4.57 6.89 -22.76
C ALA A 167 -5.13 8.25 -22.29
N TYR A 168 -4.26 9.15 -21.80
CA TYR A 168 -4.67 10.52 -21.49
C TYR A 168 -5.02 11.32 -22.75
N TYR A 169 -4.26 11.21 -23.84
CA TYR A 169 -4.54 11.96 -25.05
C TYR A 169 -5.82 11.50 -25.77
N GLU A 170 -6.19 10.24 -25.65
CA GLU A 170 -7.43 9.69 -26.20
C GLU A 170 -8.68 10.20 -25.48
N GLU A 171 -8.69 10.23 -24.15
CA GLU A 171 -9.90 10.53 -23.38
C GLU A 171 -9.87 11.87 -22.61
N LYS A 172 -8.69 12.50 -22.50
CA LYS A 172 -8.46 13.72 -21.71
C LYS A 172 -8.84 13.61 -20.23
N ASP A 173 -8.76 12.39 -19.69
CA ASP A 173 -9.01 12.11 -18.28
C ASP A 173 -7.73 11.65 -17.56
N ILE A 174 -7.36 12.38 -16.50
CA ILE A 174 -6.19 12.09 -15.66
C ILE A 174 -6.32 10.70 -14.99
N ARG A 175 -7.54 10.23 -14.72
CA ARG A 175 -7.78 8.91 -14.11
C ARG A 175 -7.25 7.77 -14.98
N ARG A 176 -7.11 7.98 -16.30
CA ARG A 176 -6.51 7.02 -17.23
C ARG A 176 -5.03 6.79 -16.97
N ILE A 177 -4.30 7.85 -16.60
CA ILE A 177 -2.88 7.75 -16.23
C ILE A 177 -2.74 6.83 -15.03
N ASP A 178 -3.55 7.05 -14.00
CA ASP A 178 -3.50 6.25 -12.78
C ASP A 178 -3.82 4.79 -13.07
N ASN A 179 -4.87 4.53 -13.85
CA ASN A 179 -5.27 3.17 -14.20
C ASN A 179 -4.19 2.41 -14.97
N VAL A 180 -3.58 3.04 -15.98
CA VAL A 180 -2.51 2.42 -16.77
C VAL A 180 -1.31 2.10 -15.89
N ILE A 181 -0.95 3.01 -14.98
CA ILE A 181 0.16 2.80 -14.05
C ILE A 181 -0.17 1.66 -13.07
N ASP A 182 -1.38 1.60 -12.53
CA ASP A 182 -1.78 0.56 -11.59
C ASP A 182 -1.77 -0.84 -12.25
N LYS A 183 -2.24 -0.94 -13.50
CA LYS A 183 -2.12 -2.16 -14.32
C LYS A 183 -0.68 -2.56 -14.58
N ALA A 184 0.18 -1.59 -14.92
CA ALA A 184 1.60 -1.83 -15.15
C ALA A 184 2.32 -2.32 -13.88
N ILE A 185 2.00 -1.74 -12.71
CA ILE A 185 2.52 -2.20 -11.42
C ILE A 185 2.11 -3.65 -11.18
N ALA A 186 0.82 -3.97 -11.30
CA ALA A 186 0.30 -5.31 -11.03
C ALA A 186 0.94 -6.35 -11.95
N GLN A 187 0.96 -6.09 -13.27
CA GLN A 187 1.55 -7.01 -14.24
C GLN A 187 3.05 -7.23 -13.97
N TYR A 188 3.81 -6.16 -13.75
CA TYR A 188 5.25 -6.28 -13.53
C TYR A 188 5.58 -6.99 -12.22
N GLN A 189 4.78 -6.81 -11.18
CA GLN A 189 4.92 -7.55 -9.92
C GLN A 189 4.62 -9.04 -10.09
N ILE A 190 3.63 -9.41 -10.90
CA ILE A 190 3.37 -10.82 -11.27
C ILE A 190 4.57 -11.40 -12.02
N ASP A 191 5.11 -10.69 -13.00
CA ASP A 191 6.27 -11.13 -13.78
C ASP A 191 7.51 -11.36 -12.89
N LEU A 192 7.74 -10.46 -11.91
CA LEU A 192 8.80 -10.61 -10.93
C LEU A 192 8.55 -11.77 -9.96
N ALA A 193 7.32 -11.94 -9.47
CA ALA A 193 6.96 -13.07 -8.62
C ALA A 193 7.20 -14.42 -9.32
N LEU A 194 6.90 -14.50 -10.62
CA LEU A 194 7.22 -15.65 -11.47
C LEU A 194 8.72 -15.88 -11.61
N LYS A 195 9.50 -14.82 -11.87
CA LYS A 195 10.97 -14.90 -11.98
C LYS A 195 11.64 -15.35 -10.68
N ILE A 196 11.13 -14.91 -9.55
CA ILE A 196 11.59 -15.30 -8.20
C ILE A 196 11.10 -16.72 -7.86
N ASN A 197 10.10 -17.24 -8.57
CA ASN A 197 9.38 -18.48 -8.26
C ASN A 197 8.76 -18.45 -6.85
N SER A 198 8.20 -17.29 -6.46
CA SER A 198 7.63 -17.07 -5.14
C SER A 198 6.10 -17.10 -5.20
N VAL A 199 5.51 -18.16 -4.64
CA VAL A 199 4.05 -18.28 -4.42
C VAL A 199 3.55 -17.15 -3.52
N PHE A 200 4.33 -16.76 -2.50
CA PHE A 200 3.93 -15.70 -1.57
C PHE A 200 3.72 -14.34 -2.24
N LEU A 201 4.71 -13.87 -3.01
CA LEU A 201 4.61 -12.60 -3.75
C LEU A 201 3.49 -12.65 -4.80
N MET A 202 3.33 -13.78 -5.49
CA MET A 202 2.21 -13.99 -6.41
C MET A 202 0.88 -13.80 -5.67
N SER A 203 0.68 -14.51 -4.57
CA SER A 203 -0.51 -14.38 -3.71
C SER A 203 -0.71 -12.95 -3.21
N LEU A 204 0.36 -12.28 -2.77
CA LEU A 204 0.31 -10.90 -2.27
C LEU A 204 -0.11 -9.92 -3.38
N THR A 205 0.43 -10.05 -4.59
CA THR A 205 0.09 -9.18 -5.72
C THR A 205 -1.36 -9.38 -6.13
N ARG A 206 -1.79 -10.63 -6.32
CA ARG A 206 -3.18 -10.96 -6.70
C ARG A 206 -4.19 -10.48 -5.66
N LEU A 207 -3.89 -10.67 -4.37
CA LEU A 207 -4.69 -10.18 -3.25
C LEU A 207 -4.83 -8.64 -3.28
N LYS A 208 -3.74 -7.92 -3.52
CA LYS A 208 -3.77 -6.46 -3.63
C LYS A 208 -4.59 -6.00 -4.83
N THR A 209 -4.42 -6.66 -5.98
CA THR A 209 -5.20 -6.40 -7.19
C THR A 209 -6.70 -6.52 -6.92
N ASP A 210 -7.15 -7.59 -6.25
CA ASP A 210 -8.57 -7.76 -5.92
C ASP A 210 -9.07 -6.63 -5.01
N LEU A 211 -8.31 -6.26 -3.98
CA LEU A 211 -8.68 -5.16 -3.08
C LEU A 211 -8.67 -3.80 -3.78
N ASP A 212 -7.77 -3.57 -4.74
CA ASP A 212 -7.75 -2.35 -5.56
C ASP A 212 -8.98 -2.30 -6.49
N ASN A 213 -9.38 -3.43 -7.06
CA ASN A 213 -10.61 -3.56 -7.85
C ASN A 213 -11.87 -3.34 -6.99
N ILE A 214 -11.93 -3.88 -5.76
CA ILE A 214 -13.04 -3.64 -4.83
C ILE A 214 -13.20 -2.16 -4.50
N ARG A 215 -12.09 -1.47 -4.18
CA ARG A 215 -12.11 -0.01 -3.95
C ARG A 215 -12.58 0.75 -5.18
N THR A 216 -12.05 0.38 -6.34
CA THR A 216 -12.40 1.01 -7.62
C THR A 216 -13.88 0.84 -7.91
N LEU A 217 -14.41 -0.37 -7.76
CA LEU A 217 -15.82 -0.69 -7.94
C LEU A 217 -16.73 0.14 -7.03
N LEU A 218 -16.45 0.19 -5.73
CA LEU A 218 -17.26 0.96 -4.78
C LEU A 218 -17.24 2.47 -5.07
N ARG A 219 -16.06 3.02 -5.40
CA ARG A 219 -15.92 4.43 -5.81
C ARG A 219 -16.65 4.73 -7.11
N GLN A 220 -16.61 3.80 -8.07
CA GLN A 220 -17.31 3.94 -9.34
C GLN A 220 -18.83 3.95 -9.14
N LYS A 221 -19.37 3.05 -8.31
CA LYS A 221 -20.81 3.04 -7.99
C LYS A 221 -21.25 4.33 -7.31
N ALA A 222 -20.50 4.80 -6.31
CA ALA A 222 -20.78 6.06 -5.63
C ALA A 222 -20.72 7.29 -6.55
N ALA A 223 -19.85 7.26 -7.55
CA ALA A 223 -19.73 8.33 -8.55
C ALA A 223 -20.70 8.17 -9.73
N GLU A 224 -21.53 7.12 -9.74
CA GLU A 224 -22.40 6.74 -10.86
C GLU A 224 -21.64 6.62 -12.20
N THR A 225 -20.36 6.22 -12.13
CA THR A 225 -19.50 5.98 -13.29
C THR A 225 -19.43 4.49 -13.59
N LEU A 226 -19.65 4.09 -14.84
CA LEU A 226 -19.61 2.68 -15.27
C LEU A 226 -18.49 2.48 -16.29
N ASP A 227 -17.27 2.30 -15.80
CA ASP A 227 -16.08 2.12 -16.62
C ASP A 227 -15.34 0.83 -16.28
N GLU A 228 -15.68 -0.20 -17.03
CA GLU A 228 -15.08 -1.53 -16.92
C GLU A 228 -13.58 -1.55 -17.19
N LYS A 229 -13.06 -0.57 -17.96
CA LYS A 229 -11.62 -0.50 -18.26
C LYS A 229 -10.81 -0.20 -17.00
N LEU A 230 -11.42 0.27 -15.91
CA LEU A 230 -10.69 0.61 -14.70
C LEU A 230 -10.27 -0.62 -13.88
N PHE A 231 -10.81 -1.81 -14.16
CA PHE A 231 -10.41 -3.01 -13.45
C PHE A 231 -9.04 -3.52 -13.91
N ILE A 232 -8.26 -3.99 -12.94
CA ILE A 232 -6.92 -4.53 -13.12
C ILE A 232 -7.03 -6.06 -13.21
N GLU A 233 -6.32 -6.64 -14.16
CA GLU A 233 -6.30 -8.10 -14.37
C GLU A 233 -5.33 -8.81 -13.41
N ASN A 234 -5.35 -10.14 -13.42
CA ASN A 234 -4.49 -11.00 -12.59
C ASN A 234 -4.78 -10.93 -11.08
N GLY A 235 -6.03 -10.74 -10.68
CA GLY A 235 -6.51 -10.98 -9.31
C GLY A 235 -6.77 -12.47 -9.01
N PHE A 236 -7.28 -12.80 -7.82
CA PHE A 236 -7.98 -14.08 -7.60
C PHE A 236 -9.42 -14.03 -8.11
N VAL A 237 -10.04 -12.86 -8.05
CA VAL A 237 -11.38 -12.63 -8.58
C VAL A 237 -11.27 -12.21 -10.03
N ASP A 238 -12.03 -12.87 -10.91
CA ASP A 238 -12.07 -12.53 -12.33
C ASP A 238 -12.61 -11.10 -12.52
N SER A 239 -11.98 -10.35 -13.43
CA SER A 239 -12.44 -9.02 -13.84
C SER A 239 -13.92 -8.99 -14.24
N ASP A 240 -14.42 -10.08 -14.82
CA ASP A 240 -15.82 -10.19 -15.25
C ASP A 240 -16.81 -10.17 -14.09
N LEU A 241 -16.40 -10.65 -12.90
CA LEU A 241 -17.22 -10.53 -11.69
C LEU A 241 -17.35 -9.06 -11.27
N PHE A 242 -16.28 -8.27 -11.37
CA PHE A 242 -16.31 -6.85 -11.06
C PHE A 242 -17.16 -6.05 -12.07
N LYS A 243 -17.04 -6.37 -13.37
CA LYS A 243 -17.88 -5.78 -14.42
C LYS A 243 -19.35 -6.08 -14.19
N HIS A 244 -19.68 -7.34 -13.90
CA HIS A 244 -21.04 -7.73 -13.58
C HIS A 244 -21.56 -7.00 -12.33
N ALA A 245 -20.76 -6.91 -11.26
CA ALA A 245 -21.14 -6.21 -10.04
C ALA A 245 -21.31 -4.69 -10.25
N LEU A 246 -20.63 -4.10 -11.23
CA LEU A 246 -20.76 -2.69 -11.59
C LEU A 246 -22.19 -2.38 -12.08
N ASP A 247 -22.78 -3.28 -12.86
CA ASP A 247 -24.14 -3.17 -13.44
C ASP A 247 -25.28 -3.44 -12.45
N LEU A 248 -25.01 -4.11 -11.33
CA LEU A 248 -26.04 -4.49 -10.36
C LEU A 248 -26.50 -3.31 -9.49
N GLY A 249 -27.71 -3.39 -8.94
CA GLY A 249 -28.16 -2.44 -7.91
C GLY A 249 -27.42 -2.64 -6.57
N GLU A 250 -27.44 -1.60 -5.72
CA GLU A 250 -26.76 -1.61 -4.40
C GLU A 250 -27.14 -2.81 -3.52
N GLU A 251 -28.41 -3.21 -3.52
CA GLU A 251 -28.92 -4.32 -2.70
C GLU A 251 -28.37 -5.69 -3.11
N GLN A 252 -28.01 -5.86 -4.38
CA GLN A 252 -27.56 -7.15 -4.94
C GLN A 252 -26.03 -7.27 -4.96
N PHE A 253 -25.36 -6.13 -4.88
CA PHE A 253 -23.93 -5.97 -5.09
C PHE A 253 -23.07 -6.83 -4.14
N ALA A 254 -23.33 -6.75 -2.83
CA ALA A 254 -22.54 -7.46 -1.84
C ALA A 254 -22.64 -8.99 -1.99
N SER A 255 -23.80 -9.48 -2.45
CA SER A 255 -24.04 -10.93 -2.57
C SER A 255 -23.21 -11.61 -3.66
N VAL A 256 -22.75 -10.85 -4.67
CA VAL A 256 -21.85 -11.37 -5.71
C VAL A 256 -20.48 -11.78 -5.14
N PHE A 257 -20.08 -11.20 -4.01
CA PHE A 257 -18.82 -11.51 -3.35
C PHE A 257 -18.91 -12.67 -2.33
N MET A 258 -20.10 -13.24 -2.08
CA MET A 258 -20.30 -14.44 -1.24
C MET A 258 -19.33 -15.61 -1.51
N PRO A 259 -19.00 -15.97 -2.77
CA PRO A 259 -18.07 -17.07 -3.04
C PRO A 259 -16.60 -16.69 -2.83
N THR A 260 -16.30 -15.45 -2.46
CA THR A 260 -14.94 -14.91 -2.32
C THR A 260 -14.62 -14.62 -0.85
N PRO A 261 -13.33 -14.54 -0.47
CA PRO A 261 -12.95 -14.14 0.89
C PRO A 261 -13.27 -12.67 1.21
N TYR A 262 -13.83 -11.91 0.25
CA TYR A 262 -14.07 -10.48 0.35
C TYR A 262 -15.51 -10.09 0.71
N GLU A 263 -16.46 -11.04 0.77
CA GLU A 263 -17.88 -10.79 1.05
C GLU A 263 -18.08 -9.80 2.21
N ARG A 264 -17.58 -10.15 3.40
CA ARG A 264 -17.75 -9.35 4.62
C ARG A 264 -17.05 -7.99 4.55
N LEU A 265 -15.95 -7.90 3.80
CA LEU A 265 -15.23 -6.64 3.59
C LEU A 265 -16.09 -5.69 2.74
N VAL A 266 -16.68 -6.22 1.67
CA VAL A 266 -17.55 -5.47 0.77
C VAL A 266 -18.83 -5.06 1.46
N GLU A 267 -19.51 -5.98 2.15
CA GLU A 267 -20.76 -5.71 2.89
C GLU A 267 -20.59 -4.54 3.89
N LYS A 268 -19.56 -4.61 4.74
CA LYS A 268 -19.26 -3.56 5.71
C LYS A 268 -18.87 -2.24 5.04
N GLY A 269 -18.14 -2.31 3.92
CA GLY A 269 -17.75 -1.13 3.15
C GLY A 269 -18.97 -0.38 2.59
N VAL A 270 -19.93 -1.11 2.02
CA VAL A 270 -21.19 -0.55 1.52
C VAL A 270 -22.01 0.04 2.66
N GLU A 271 -22.25 -0.72 3.72
CA GLU A 271 -23.05 -0.28 4.87
C GLU A 271 -22.51 1.03 5.47
N TYR A 272 -21.19 1.10 5.63
CA TYR A 272 -20.53 2.29 6.16
C TYR A 272 -20.63 3.48 5.20
N TYR A 273 -20.41 3.25 3.90
CA TYR A 273 -20.55 4.30 2.90
C TYR A 273 -21.96 4.90 2.89
N SER A 274 -23.01 4.06 2.88
CA SER A 274 -24.41 4.52 2.91
C SER A 274 -24.77 5.35 4.15
N LYS A 275 -24.08 5.13 5.29
CA LYS A 275 -24.32 5.86 6.55
C LYS A 275 -23.47 7.12 6.69
N HIS A 276 -22.27 7.14 6.13
CA HIS A 276 -21.25 8.15 6.42
C HIS A 276 -20.73 8.92 5.21
N ASP A 277 -21.12 8.56 3.99
CA ASP A 277 -20.59 9.09 2.72
C ASP A 277 -19.05 9.13 2.70
N SER A 278 -18.45 8.03 3.18
CA SER A 278 -17.01 7.91 3.41
C SER A 278 -16.53 6.49 3.14
N PHE A 279 -15.35 6.37 2.56
CA PHE A 279 -14.68 5.09 2.29
C PHE A 279 -13.64 4.71 3.35
N ASN A 280 -13.50 5.48 4.44
CA ASN A 280 -12.45 5.26 5.44
C ASN A 280 -12.45 3.84 6.01
N LEU A 281 -13.63 3.29 6.33
CA LEU A 281 -13.72 1.93 6.84
C LEU A 281 -13.29 0.90 5.78
N LEU A 282 -13.71 1.07 4.52
CA LEU A 282 -13.31 0.18 3.43
C LEU A 282 -11.78 0.15 3.29
N GLU A 283 -11.14 1.32 3.28
CA GLU A 283 -9.68 1.43 3.20
C GLU A 283 -9.00 0.68 4.36
N ALA A 284 -9.46 0.93 5.58
CA ALA A 284 -8.93 0.25 6.76
C ALA A 284 -9.14 -1.27 6.73
N LEU A 285 -10.30 -1.75 6.24
CA LEU A 285 -10.57 -3.18 6.10
C LEU A 285 -9.67 -3.83 5.04
N CYS A 286 -9.44 -3.17 3.91
CA CYS A 286 -8.48 -3.62 2.89
C CYS A 286 -7.06 -3.72 3.47
N GLU A 287 -6.60 -2.69 4.19
CA GLU A 287 -5.29 -2.72 4.83
C GLU A 287 -5.17 -3.84 5.87
N LYS A 288 -6.21 -4.03 6.68
CA LYS A 288 -6.27 -5.11 7.68
C LYS A 288 -6.25 -6.49 7.02
N HIS A 289 -6.93 -6.66 5.90
CA HIS A 289 -6.94 -7.93 5.16
C HIS A 289 -5.54 -8.27 4.62
N ILE A 290 -4.81 -7.28 4.07
CA ILE A 290 -3.41 -7.46 3.67
C ILE A 290 -2.55 -7.80 4.90
N GLY A 291 -2.73 -7.07 6.01
CA GLY A 291 -1.98 -7.31 7.25
C GLY A 291 -2.17 -8.73 7.78
N ALA A 292 -3.41 -9.23 7.81
CA ALA A 292 -3.73 -10.59 8.25
C ALA A 292 -3.17 -11.68 7.32
N PHE A 293 -3.09 -11.44 6.01
CA PHE A 293 -2.36 -12.31 5.09
C PHE A 293 -0.85 -12.32 5.43
N LEU A 294 -0.25 -11.14 5.65
CA LEU A 294 1.18 -11.03 5.98
C LEU A 294 1.51 -11.63 7.35
N GLU A 295 0.57 -11.68 8.30
CA GLU A 295 0.75 -12.37 9.58
C GLU A 295 0.96 -13.88 9.40
N GLN A 296 0.45 -14.48 8.33
CA GLN A 296 0.72 -15.89 8.00
C GLN A 296 2.21 -16.14 7.75
N ALA A 297 2.98 -15.12 7.33
CA ALA A 297 4.43 -15.23 7.16
C ALA A 297 5.15 -15.55 8.49
N LEU A 298 4.52 -15.29 9.65
CA LEU A 298 5.08 -15.65 10.94
C LEU A 298 5.23 -17.17 11.12
N LEU A 299 4.47 -17.96 10.37
CA LEU A 299 4.53 -19.44 10.39
C LEU A 299 5.72 -19.99 9.60
N VAL A 300 6.36 -19.20 8.73
CA VAL A 300 7.49 -19.63 7.90
C VAL A 300 8.80 -19.44 8.64
N THR A 301 9.53 -20.52 8.92
CA THR A 301 10.78 -20.45 9.71
C THR A 301 11.86 -19.63 8.98
N ALA A 302 12.05 -19.89 7.69
CA ALA A 302 13.01 -19.23 6.84
C ALA A 302 12.41 -19.00 5.44
N GLY A 303 12.50 -17.77 4.93
CA GLY A 303 12.06 -17.41 3.59
C GLY A 303 11.99 -15.91 3.38
N GLU A 304 11.59 -15.48 2.19
CA GLU A 304 11.34 -14.08 1.86
C GLU A 304 10.10 -13.51 2.56
N GLN A 305 9.18 -14.38 2.98
CA GLN A 305 7.88 -13.99 3.54
C GLN A 305 8.01 -13.17 4.82
N PRO A 306 8.78 -13.61 5.86
CA PRO A 306 8.99 -12.81 7.06
C PRO A 306 9.68 -11.47 6.76
N LEU A 307 10.62 -11.44 5.80
CA LEU A 307 11.34 -10.22 5.42
C LEU A 307 10.41 -9.19 4.76
N ILE A 308 9.53 -9.63 3.85
CA ILE A 308 8.54 -8.78 3.20
C ILE A 308 7.44 -8.33 4.16
N ALA A 309 6.96 -9.22 5.03
CA ALA A 309 5.98 -8.89 6.06
C ALA A 309 6.54 -7.82 7.02
N TRP A 310 7.80 -7.98 7.44
CA TRP A 310 8.49 -6.96 8.24
C TRP A 310 8.60 -5.63 7.51
N LEU A 311 9.08 -5.62 6.26
CA LEU A 311 9.20 -4.40 5.45
C LEU A 311 7.85 -3.67 5.37
N TRP A 312 6.78 -4.39 5.08
CA TRP A 312 5.44 -3.83 4.97
C TRP A 312 4.95 -3.24 6.30
N LYS A 313 5.11 -3.97 7.42
CA LYS A 313 4.70 -3.49 8.76
C LYS A 313 5.43 -2.20 9.13
N GLN A 314 6.74 -2.14 8.89
CA GLN A 314 7.53 -0.93 9.15
C GLN A 314 7.08 0.24 8.27
N GLN A 315 6.79 0.00 6.99
CA GLN A 315 6.26 1.04 6.10
C GLN A 315 4.87 1.54 6.53
N GLN A 316 4.00 0.63 7.00
CA GLN A 316 2.70 1.02 7.54
C GLN A 316 2.83 1.86 8.81
N GLU A 317 3.69 1.44 9.72
CA GLU A 317 3.92 2.16 10.97
C GLU A 317 4.36 3.61 10.70
N ILE A 318 5.32 3.82 9.78
CA ILE A 318 5.76 5.15 9.34
C ILE A 318 4.58 5.96 8.78
N ARG A 319 3.69 5.33 7.98
CA ARG A 319 2.50 5.99 7.43
C ARG A 319 1.52 6.40 8.52
N TYR A 320 1.24 5.54 9.50
CA TYR A 320 0.35 5.85 10.60
C TYR A 320 0.91 6.96 11.50
N VAL A 321 2.21 6.91 11.81
CA VAL A 321 2.87 7.99 12.56
C VAL A 321 2.74 9.33 11.82
N ARG A 322 3.05 9.37 10.52
CA ARG A 322 2.87 10.57 9.70
C ARG A 322 1.42 11.06 9.75
N MET A 323 0.47 10.18 9.47
CA MET A 323 -0.94 10.50 9.43
C MET A 323 -1.43 11.11 10.75
N ILE A 324 -1.14 10.47 11.88
CA ILE A 324 -1.58 10.93 13.20
C ILE A 324 -0.99 12.31 13.50
N LEU A 325 0.30 12.50 13.28
CA LEU A 325 0.96 13.77 13.60
C LEU A 325 0.52 14.89 12.66
N THR A 326 0.39 14.65 11.36
CA THR A 326 -0.19 15.63 10.42
C THR A 326 -1.62 15.99 10.84
N ALA A 327 -2.44 15.01 11.23
CA ALA A 327 -3.81 15.24 11.65
C ALA A 327 -3.89 16.06 12.95
N LYS A 328 -3.06 15.74 13.95
CA LYS A 328 -2.95 16.50 15.20
C LYS A 328 -2.45 17.92 14.97
N ARG A 329 -1.52 18.12 14.03
CA ARG A 329 -1.06 19.46 13.65
C ARG A 329 -2.18 20.30 13.04
N ASN A 330 -3.06 19.66 12.28
CA ASN A 330 -4.23 20.28 11.66
C ASN A 330 -5.47 20.28 12.58
N MET A 331 -5.32 19.93 13.86
CA MET A 331 -6.37 19.95 14.89
C MET A 331 -7.59 19.07 14.57
N LEU A 332 -7.39 17.96 13.85
CA LEU A 332 -8.46 16.96 13.69
C LEU A 332 -8.79 16.30 15.02
N ASP A 333 -10.06 15.94 15.21
CA ASP A 333 -10.53 15.26 16.41
C ASP A 333 -9.99 13.81 16.47
N SER A 334 -9.83 13.30 17.69
CA SER A 334 -9.29 11.96 17.91
C SER A 334 -10.17 10.86 17.30
N GLY A 335 -11.48 11.07 17.21
CA GLY A 335 -12.41 10.11 16.61
C GLY A 335 -12.13 9.89 15.13
N THR A 336 -11.99 10.97 14.36
CA THR A 336 -11.61 10.93 12.94
C THR A 336 -10.24 10.28 12.72
N ILE A 337 -9.27 10.53 13.61
CA ILE A 337 -7.95 9.90 13.52
C ILE A 337 -8.03 8.40 13.78
N LEU A 338 -8.75 7.98 14.82
CA LEU A 338 -8.94 6.56 15.18
C LEU A 338 -9.72 5.79 14.11
N GLU A 339 -10.68 6.44 13.46
CA GLU A 339 -11.41 5.87 12.33
C GLU A 339 -10.48 5.56 11.16
N ARG A 340 -9.56 6.47 10.83
CA ARG A 340 -8.54 6.25 9.78
C ARG A 340 -7.53 5.16 10.14
N LEU A 341 -7.32 4.90 11.43
CA LEU A 341 -6.52 3.75 11.89
C LEU A 341 -7.29 2.42 11.84
N GLY A 342 -8.60 2.44 11.57
CA GLY A 342 -9.45 1.25 11.61
C GLY A 342 -9.77 0.74 13.03
N ASN A 343 -9.58 1.58 14.06
CA ASN A 343 -9.68 1.20 15.47
C ASN A 343 -10.99 1.63 16.14
N LYS A 344 -12.01 2.02 15.36
CA LYS A 344 -13.33 2.29 15.94
C LYS A 344 -13.97 0.96 16.32
N ASN A 345 -14.15 0.74 17.63
CA ASN A 345 -14.97 -0.33 18.14
C ASN A 345 -16.42 -0.06 17.71
N ASP A 346 -16.91 -0.82 16.74
CA ASP A 346 -18.34 -1.12 16.62
C ASP A 346 -18.62 -2.50 17.20
#